data_AF-A0A1C0AN58-F1
#
_entry.id   AF-A0A1C0AN58-F1
#
_cell.length_a   1.000
_cell.length_b   1.000
_cell.length_c   1.000
_cell.angle_alpha   90.00
_cell.angle_beta   90.00
_cell.angle_gamma   90.00
#
_symmetry.space_group_name_H-M   'P 1'
#
loop_
_entity.id
_entity.type
_entity.pdbx_description
1 polymer ?
#
loop_
_entity_poly.entity_id
_entity_poly.type
_entity_poly.pdbx_seq_one_letter_code
_entity_poly.pdbx_strand_id
1 'polypeptide(L)'
;MRNRVRHDRFEELFDDELRRQLTSTSAAHSDLRGALAEALLRVRNRAAPLRHAEAFGSEGAVRLRFADGTTVLVRGDGKGGLGMAAVAAVRGETVLLSRLQVDAAGIDGVVSWGRRHHAHFHVLGADQPD
;
A
#
# COMPACT_ATOMS: atom_id res chain seq x y z
N MET A 1 37.34 -39.36 5.34
CA MET A 1 37.07 -38.51 4.16
C MET A 1 35.62 -38.52 3.62
N ARG A 2 34.66 -39.29 4.19
CA ARG A 2 33.27 -39.35 3.68
C ARG A 2 32.29 -38.32 4.26
N ASN A 3 32.67 -37.55 5.27
CA ASN A 3 31.74 -36.68 6.01
C ASN A 3 31.62 -35.24 5.45
N ARG A 4 32.60 -34.75 4.68
CA ARG A 4 32.57 -33.39 4.08
C ARG A 4 31.59 -33.29 2.89
N VAL A 5 31.65 -34.25 1.98
CA VAL A 5 30.83 -34.30 0.75
C VAL A 5 29.31 -34.28 1.01
N ARG A 6 28.88 -34.77 2.17
CA ARG A 6 27.46 -34.79 2.56
C ARG A 6 26.97 -33.46 3.14
N HIS A 7 27.88 -32.65 3.69
CA HIS A 7 27.59 -31.33 4.24
C HIS A 7 27.52 -30.30 3.11
N ASP A 8 28.48 -30.32 2.19
CA ASP A 8 28.55 -29.40 1.05
C ASP A 8 27.29 -29.50 0.16
N ARG A 9 26.81 -30.74 -0.09
CA ARG A 9 25.58 -30.98 -0.87
C ARG A 9 24.29 -30.54 -0.16
N PHE A 10 24.30 -30.50 1.17
CA PHE A 10 23.13 -30.06 1.95
C PHE A 10 23.04 -28.52 1.96
N GLU A 11 24.18 -27.84 2.12
CA GLU A 11 24.26 -26.38 2.06
C GLU A 11 23.83 -25.86 0.68
N GLU A 12 24.31 -26.46 -0.41
CA GLU A 12 23.91 -26.07 -1.77
C GLU A 12 22.39 -26.23 -2.02
N LEU A 13 21.79 -27.34 -1.55
CA LEU A 13 20.36 -27.58 -1.69
C LEU A 13 19.52 -26.62 -0.85
N PHE A 14 19.99 -26.27 0.36
CA PHE A 14 19.34 -25.30 1.23
C PHE A 14 19.40 -23.89 0.62
N ASP A 15 20.55 -23.49 0.09
CA ASP A 15 20.73 -22.20 -0.58
C ASP A 15 19.85 -22.07 -1.82
N ASP A 16 19.73 -23.14 -2.62
CA ASP A 16 18.89 -23.13 -3.81
C ASP A 16 17.38 -23.14 -3.46
N GLU A 17 16.97 -23.80 -2.39
CA GLU A 17 15.60 -23.72 -1.89
C GLU A 17 15.28 -22.33 -1.35
N LEU A 18 16.18 -21.75 -0.55
CA LEU A 18 16.02 -20.39 -0.02
C LEU A 18 15.94 -19.36 -1.15
N ARG A 19 16.80 -19.47 -2.18
CA ARG A 19 16.72 -18.62 -3.37
C ARG A 19 15.40 -18.78 -4.10
N ARG A 20 14.92 -20.01 -4.31
CA ARG A 20 13.62 -20.25 -4.96
C ARG A 20 12.47 -19.64 -4.16
N GLN A 21 12.48 -19.78 -2.85
CA GLN A 21 11.46 -19.17 -1.97
C GLN A 21 11.51 -17.64 -2.02
N LEU A 22 12.70 -17.04 -1.97
CA LEU A 22 12.87 -15.59 -2.08
C LEU A 22 12.41 -15.05 -3.45
N THR A 23 12.78 -15.73 -4.54
CA THR A 23 12.34 -15.34 -5.89
C THR A 23 10.82 -15.46 -6.05
N SER A 24 10.22 -16.56 -5.58
CA SER A 24 8.77 -16.76 -5.61
C SER A 24 8.03 -15.70 -4.79
N THR A 25 8.56 -15.38 -3.60
CA THR A 25 7.98 -14.37 -2.72
C THR A 25 8.10 -12.97 -3.35
N SER A 26 9.24 -12.66 -3.96
CA SER A 26 9.46 -11.39 -4.66
C SER A 26 8.50 -11.23 -5.85
N ALA A 27 8.31 -12.28 -6.65
CA ALA A 27 7.36 -12.30 -7.75
C ALA A 27 5.92 -12.05 -7.25
N ALA A 28 5.48 -12.76 -6.21
CA ALA A 28 4.16 -12.57 -5.63
C ALA A 28 3.95 -11.14 -5.07
N HIS A 29 4.97 -10.56 -4.45
CA HIS A 29 4.92 -9.16 -4.00
C HIS A 29 4.83 -8.16 -5.16
N SER A 30 5.56 -8.42 -6.26
CA SER A 30 5.49 -7.61 -7.47
C SER A 30 4.09 -7.62 -8.07
N ASP A 31 3.47 -8.80 -8.15
CA ASP A 31 2.11 -8.96 -8.68
C ASP A 31 1.08 -8.23 -7.82
N LEU A 32 1.17 -8.37 -6.49
CA LEU A 32 0.27 -7.68 -5.55
C LEU A 32 0.42 -6.16 -5.63
N ARG A 33 1.66 -5.66 -5.75
CA ARG A 33 1.93 -4.23 -5.93
C ARG A 33 1.33 -3.71 -7.24
N GLY A 34 1.49 -4.46 -8.34
CA GLY A 34 0.89 -4.14 -9.62
C GLY A 34 -0.63 -4.04 -9.53
N ALA A 35 -1.28 -5.06 -8.95
CA ALA A 35 -2.73 -5.07 -8.75
C ALA A 35 -3.22 -3.89 -7.89
N LEU A 36 -2.47 -3.53 -6.84
CA LEU A 36 -2.79 -2.39 -5.97
C LEU A 36 -2.67 -1.05 -6.70
N ALA A 37 -1.61 -0.87 -7.48
CA ALA A 37 -1.42 0.31 -8.31
C ALA A 37 -2.57 0.46 -9.32
N GLU A 38 -2.97 -0.62 -9.99
CA GLU A 38 -4.11 -0.61 -10.89
C GLU A 38 -5.43 -0.26 -10.19
N ALA A 39 -5.65 -0.79 -8.98
CA ALA A 39 -6.83 -0.47 -8.19
C ALA A 39 -6.89 1.04 -7.86
N LEU A 40 -5.78 1.61 -7.41
CA LEU A 40 -5.70 3.05 -7.10
C LEU A 40 -5.80 3.93 -8.36
N LEU A 41 -5.28 3.47 -9.50
CA LEU A 41 -5.52 4.15 -10.77
C LEU A 41 -7.01 4.13 -11.15
N ARG A 42 -7.72 3.03 -10.91
CA ARG A 42 -9.18 2.98 -11.11
C ARG A 42 -9.93 3.93 -10.18
N VAL A 43 -9.57 3.96 -8.88
CA VAL A 43 -10.13 4.91 -7.90
C VAL A 43 -9.98 6.34 -8.40
N ARG A 44 -8.77 6.72 -8.80
CA ARG A 44 -8.46 8.06 -9.32
C ARG A 44 -9.24 8.38 -10.59
N ASN A 45 -9.21 7.49 -11.59
CA ASN A 45 -9.82 7.72 -12.90
C ASN A 45 -11.34 7.78 -12.83
N ARG A 46 -11.96 7.03 -11.90
CA ARG A 46 -13.40 7.08 -11.65
C ARG A 46 -13.82 8.20 -10.70
N ALA A 47 -12.86 8.96 -10.16
CA ALA A 47 -13.08 9.93 -9.11
C ALA A 47 -13.89 9.35 -7.95
N ALA A 48 -13.60 8.11 -7.54
CA ALA A 48 -14.28 7.46 -6.43
C ALA A 48 -13.94 8.22 -5.13
N PRO A 49 -14.93 8.80 -4.43
CA PRO A 49 -14.65 9.61 -3.25
C PRO A 49 -14.20 8.77 -2.07
N LEU A 50 -13.32 9.33 -1.24
CA LEU A 50 -12.99 8.79 0.08
C LEU A 50 -14.25 8.79 0.95
N ARG A 51 -14.53 7.67 1.58
CA ARG A 51 -15.68 7.48 2.49
C ARG A 51 -15.25 7.34 3.94
N HIS A 52 -14.12 6.69 4.16
CA HIS A 52 -13.61 6.47 5.50
C HIS A 52 -12.10 6.61 5.53
N ALA A 53 -11.60 7.16 6.64
CA ALA A 53 -10.20 7.21 6.96
C ALA A 53 -10.07 7.04 8.48
N GLU A 54 -9.49 5.93 8.90
CA GLU A 54 -9.36 5.56 10.31
C GLU A 54 -7.91 5.20 10.64
N ALA A 55 -7.47 5.53 11.85
CA ALA A 55 -6.16 5.10 12.32
C ALA A 55 -6.11 3.57 12.41
N PHE A 56 -4.99 2.99 11.98
CA PHE A 56 -4.75 1.56 12.00
C PHE A 56 -3.47 1.27 12.81
N GLY A 57 -3.60 0.50 13.88
CA GLY A 57 -2.49 0.18 14.78
C GLY A 57 -1.86 1.41 15.47
N SER A 58 -0.62 1.28 15.92
CA SER A 58 0.10 2.29 16.72
C SER A 58 1.13 3.12 15.96
N GLU A 59 1.40 2.81 14.68
CA GLU A 59 2.52 3.41 13.92
C GLU A 59 2.10 4.48 12.90
N GLY A 60 1.03 5.22 13.19
CA GLY A 60 0.54 6.28 12.31
C GLY A 60 0.09 5.80 10.93
N ALA A 61 -0.23 4.51 10.81
CA ALA A 61 -0.90 3.97 9.64
C ALA A 61 -2.38 4.37 9.69
N VAL A 62 -2.95 4.55 8.51
CA VAL A 62 -4.34 4.96 8.30
C VAL A 62 -4.94 4.04 7.24
N ARG A 63 -6.11 3.47 7.52
CA ARG A 63 -6.90 2.74 6.54
C ARG A 63 -7.78 3.72 5.80
N LEU A 64 -7.60 3.84 4.48
CA LEU A 64 -8.45 4.62 3.60
C LEU A 64 -9.43 3.70 2.89
N ARG A 65 -10.71 4.05 2.90
CA ARG A 65 -11.77 3.34 2.16
C ARG A 65 -12.45 4.28 1.18
N PHE A 66 -12.42 3.92 -0.10
CA PHE A 66 -13.05 4.65 -1.18
C PHE A 66 -14.45 4.10 -1.50
N ALA A 67 -15.25 4.90 -2.19
CA ALA A 67 -16.63 4.56 -2.52
C ALA A 67 -16.78 3.38 -3.48
N ASP A 68 -15.73 3.04 -4.24
CA ASP A 68 -15.72 1.86 -5.11
C ASP A 68 -15.36 0.56 -4.38
N GLY A 69 -15.22 0.62 -3.04
CA GLY A 69 -14.85 -0.50 -2.18
C GLY A 69 -13.35 -0.68 -2.00
N THR A 70 -12.51 0.03 -2.76
CA THR A 70 -11.05 -0.05 -2.62
C THR A 70 -10.65 0.40 -1.22
N THR A 71 -9.93 -0.46 -0.51
CA THR A 71 -9.41 -0.18 0.83
C THR A 71 -7.89 -0.38 0.84
N VAL A 72 -7.17 0.60 1.37
CA VAL A 72 -5.70 0.61 1.40
C VAL A 72 -5.17 1.09 2.73
N LEU A 73 -4.06 0.52 3.16
CA LEU A 73 -3.29 1.00 4.30
C LEU A 73 -2.26 2.01 3.80
N VAL A 74 -2.21 3.17 4.46
CA VAL A 74 -1.31 4.26 4.09
C VAL A 74 -0.64 4.85 5.31
N ARG A 75 0.44 5.59 5.09
CA ARG A 75 1.08 6.47 6.08
C ARG A 75 1.06 7.89 5.56
N GLY A 76 0.56 8.83 6.36
CA GLY A 76 0.60 10.25 6.03
C GLY A 76 2.00 10.85 6.20
N ASP A 77 2.20 12.07 5.69
CA ASP A 77 3.46 12.84 5.82
C ASP A 77 3.75 13.36 7.25
N GLY A 78 2.98 12.92 8.25
CA GLY A 78 3.10 13.36 9.65
C GLY A 78 2.44 14.69 9.98
N LYS A 79 1.86 15.42 9.02
CA LYS A 79 1.27 16.76 9.25
C LYS A 79 -0.21 16.74 9.64
N GLY A 80 -0.77 15.57 9.94
CA GLY A 80 -2.19 15.41 10.25
C GLY A 80 -3.15 15.60 9.06
N GLY A 81 -2.63 15.74 7.83
CA GLY A 81 -3.44 15.98 6.64
C GLY A 81 -4.50 14.91 6.37
N LEU A 82 -4.18 13.64 6.63
CA LEU A 82 -5.14 12.54 6.47
C LEU A 82 -6.29 12.59 7.48
N GLY A 83 -6.03 13.07 8.70
CA GLY A 83 -7.10 13.32 9.68
C GLY A 83 -8.05 14.41 9.21
N MET A 84 -7.52 15.48 8.61
CA MET A 84 -8.35 16.54 8.02
C MET A 84 -9.16 16.04 6.81
N ALA A 85 -8.58 15.18 5.98
CA ALA A 85 -9.29 14.51 4.90
C ALA A 85 -10.45 13.64 5.44
N ALA A 86 -10.23 12.92 6.54
CA ALA A 86 -11.28 12.15 7.21
C ALA A 86 -12.44 13.03 7.69
N VAL A 87 -12.11 14.15 8.37
CA VAL A 87 -13.11 15.12 8.83
C VAL A 87 -13.88 15.72 7.67
N ALA A 88 -13.21 16.07 6.57
CA ALA A 88 -13.86 16.60 5.37
C ALA A 88 -14.85 15.58 4.77
N ALA A 89 -14.46 14.31 4.66
CA ALA A 89 -15.35 13.25 4.18
C ALA A 89 -16.59 13.07 5.08
N VAL A 90 -16.41 13.10 6.41
CA VAL A 90 -17.53 13.02 7.38
C VAL A 90 -18.47 14.22 7.27
N ARG A 91 -17.95 15.40 6.93
CA ARG A 91 -18.74 16.62 6.69
C ARG A 91 -19.44 16.65 5.33
N GLY A 92 -19.29 15.60 4.52
CA GLY A 92 -19.91 15.50 3.19
C GLY A 92 -19.11 16.20 2.09
N GLU A 93 -17.88 16.65 2.35
CA GLU A 93 -17.01 17.15 1.29
C GLU A 93 -16.53 16.01 0.40
N THR A 94 -16.41 16.28 -0.90
CA THR A 94 -15.85 15.31 -1.84
C THR A 94 -14.33 15.33 -1.73
N VAL A 95 -13.78 14.28 -1.12
CA VAL A 95 -12.33 14.04 -1.03
C VAL A 95 -11.94 13.03 -2.11
N LEU A 96 -11.05 13.42 -3.02
CA LEU A 96 -10.67 12.61 -4.18
C LEU A 96 -9.17 12.30 -4.19
N LEU A 97 -8.80 11.13 -4.70
CA LEU A 97 -7.42 10.82 -5.06
C LEU A 97 -7.04 11.63 -6.32
N SER A 98 -6.30 12.74 -6.15
CA SER A 98 -5.98 13.68 -7.22
C SER A 98 -4.69 13.33 -7.96
N ARG A 99 -3.69 12.81 -7.24
CA ARG A 99 -2.40 12.37 -7.79
C ARG A 99 -2.05 10.98 -7.27
N LEU A 100 -1.45 10.19 -8.14
CA LEU A 100 -0.86 8.89 -7.83
C LEU A 100 0.48 8.81 -8.56
N GLN A 101 1.53 8.42 -7.85
CA GLN A 101 2.86 8.15 -8.38
C GLN A 101 3.23 6.72 -8.00
N VAL A 102 3.72 5.96 -8.97
CA VAL A 102 4.19 4.59 -8.80
C VAL A 102 5.59 4.54 -9.38
N ASP A 103 6.57 4.23 -8.54
CA ASP A 103 7.97 4.10 -8.96
C ASP A 103 8.59 2.84 -8.34
N ALA A 104 9.92 2.73 -8.22
CA ALA A 104 10.55 1.60 -7.56
C ALA A 104 10.41 1.66 -6.03
N ALA A 105 10.39 2.86 -5.45
CA ALA A 105 10.38 3.09 -4.00
C ALA A 105 9.01 2.83 -3.37
N GLY A 106 7.92 3.10 -4.08
CA GLY A 106 6.60 2.79 -3.55
C GLY A 106 5.44 3.20 -4.45
N ILE A 107 4.29 3.34 -3.80
CA ILE A 107 3.11 3.99 -4.35
C ILE A 107 2.80 5.17 -3.43
N ASP A 108 2.87 6.38 -3.99
CA ASP A 108 2.57 7.62 -3.28
C ASP A 108 1.34 8.27 -3.89
N GLY A 109 0.52 8.89 -3.04
CA GLY A 109 -0.72 9.51 -3.45
C GLY A 109 -0.99 10.84 -2.78
N VAL A 110 -1.91 11.58 -3.38
CA VAL A 110 -2.45 12.82 -2.82
C VAL A 110 -3.96 12.75 -2.87
N VAL A 111 -4.59 12.89 -1.70
CA VAL A 111 -6.02 13.20 -1.66
C VAL A 111 -6.21 14.72 -1.63
N SER A 112 -7.28 15.21 -2.24
CA SER A 112 -7.60 16.64 -2.28
C SER A 112 -9.09 16.87 -2.06
N TRP A 113 -9.41 17.99 -1.41
CA TRP A 113 -10.77 18.43 -1.15
C TRP A 113 -10.87 19.95 -1.11
N GLY A 114 -12.06 20.46 -1.37
CA GLY A 114 -12.27 21.88 -1.60
C GLY A 114 -11.33 22.42 -2.69
N ARG A 115 -10.97 23.71 -2.60
CA ARG A 115 -10.12 24.38 -3.60
C ARG A 115 -8.62 24.36 -3.28
N ARG A 116 -8.24 24.07 -2.03
CA ARG A 116 -6.87 24.30 -1.54
C ARG A 116 -6.33 23.21 -0.63
N HIS A 117 -7.15 22.23 -0.24
CA HIS A 117 -6.73 21.25 0.74
C HIS A 117 -6.27 19.96 0.07
N HIS A 118 -5.14 19.45 0.55
CA HIS A 118 -4.58 18.20 0.09
C HIS A 118 -3.80 17.53 1.21
N ALA A 119 -3.67 16.21 1.13
CA ALA A 119 -2.85 15.42 2.03
C ALA A 119 -2.08 14.37 1.23
N HIS A 120 -0.77 14.32 1.50
CA HIS A 120 0.13 13.33 0.93
C HIS A 120 0.10 12.05 1.76
N PHE A 121 0.23 10.92 1.09
CA PHE A 121 0.35 9.63 1.75
C PHE A 121 1.23 8.66 0.94
N HIS A 122 1.82 7.73 1.65
CA HIS A 122 2.54 6.58 1.11
C HIS A 122 1.73 5.32 1.37
N VAL A 123 1.59 4.43 0.38
CA VAL A 123 0.84 3.19 0.52
C VAL A 123 1.71 2.12 1.18
N LEU A 124 1.18 1.52 2.25
CA LEU A 124 1.82 0.42 2.97
C LEU A 124 1.39 -0.95 2.44
N GLY A 125 0.20 -1.03 1.83
CA GLY A 125 -0.32 -2.27 1.25
C GLY A 125 -1.84 -2.25 1.06
N ALA A 126 -2.36 -3.37 0.57
CA ALA A 126 -3.79 -3.63 0.62
C ALA A 126 -4.21 -3.90 2.07
N ASP A 127 -5.41 -3.45 2.44
CA ASP A 127 -6.02 -3.83 3.72
C ASP A 127 -6.44 -5.29 3.64
N GLN A 128 -5.79 -6.16 4.41
CA GLN A 128 -6.20 -7.55 4.55
C GLN A 128 -7.31 -7.63 5.60
N PRO A 129 -8.40 -8.38 5.37
CA PRO A 129 -9.39 -8.62 6.41
C PRO A 129 -8.73 -9.34 7.59
N ASP A 130 -9.06 -8.90 8.81
CA ASP A 130 -8.61 -9.51 10.08
C ASP A 130 -9.03 -10.99 10.21
#